data_AF-A0AAP3STW9-F1
#
_entry.id   AF-A0AAP3STW9-F1
#
_cell.length_a   1.000
_cell.length_b   1.000
_cell.length_c   1.000
_cell.angle_alpha   90.00
_cell.angle_beta   90.00
_cell.angle_gamma   90.00
#
_symmetry.space_group_name_H-M   'P 1'
#
loop_
_entity.id
_entity.type
_entity.pdbx_description
1 polymer ?
#
loop_
_entity_poly.entity_id
_entity_poly.type
_entity_poly.pdbx_seq_one_letter_code
_entity_poly.pdbx_strand_id
1 'polypeptide(L)'
;MRKVLLYICSVFILGGMTSCEDFLDKREDVGLTEDDIFRDYYSLRGFLDQSFNQLENVMVMDNWENGRAFVGLFADEMATTDNSSAVFTLHSGNWLSNAKSNTTFEIGNGGSTAISRSYKALRINNRIINDIDKAPDT
;
A
#
# COMPACT_ATOMS: atom_id res chain seq x y z
N MET A 1 56.38 -31.27 12.19
CA MET A 1 55.25 -31.75 11.36
C MET A 1 53.91 -31.72 12.08
N ARG A 2 53.78 -32.28 13.30
CA ARG A 2 52.52 -32.26 14.10
C ARG A 2 51.92 -30.86 14.34
N LYS A 3 52.73 -29.84 14.61
CA LYS A 3 52.26 -28.46 14.81
C LYS A 3 51.75 -27.81 13.51
N VAL A 4 52.36 -28.13 12.37
CA VAL A 4 51.93 -27.63 11.04
C VAL A 4 50.61 -28.25 10.62
N LEU A 5 50.44 -29.56 10.88
CA LEU A 5 49.17 -30.25 10.65
C LEU A 5 48.02 -29.63 11.48
N LEU A 6 48.30 -29.29 12.75
CA LEU A 6 47.31 -28.64 13.63
C LEU A 6 46.90 -27.26 13.12
N TYR A 7 47.84 -26.46 12.57
CA TYR A 7 47.52 -25.17 11.97
C TYR A 7 46.65 -25.32 10.71
N ILE A 8 46.92 -26.32 9.87
CA ILE A 8 46.11 -26.60 8.67
C ILE A 8 44.69 -27.02 9.08
N CYS A 9 44.54 -27.89 10.07
CA CYS A 9 43.23 -28.28 10.59
C CYS A 9 42.47 -27.10 11.21
N SER A 10 43.13 -26.19 11.93
CA SER A 10 42.46 -25.01 12.49
C SER A 10 41.93 -24.04 11.43
N VAL A 11 42.65 -23.89 10.31
CA VAL A 11 42.20 -23.02 9.20
C VAL A 11 40.99 -23.63 8.49
N PHE A 12 40.96 -24.95 8.30
CA PHE A 12 39.80 -25.64 7.73
C PHE A 12 38.56 -25.56 8.62
N ILE A 13 38.72 -25.63 9.94
CA ILE A 13 37.60 -25.51 10.90
C ILE A 13 37.05 -24.07 10.92
N LEU A 14 37.92 -23.05 10.87
CA LEU A 14 37.50 -21.64 10.80
C LEU A 14 36.86 -21.27 9.46
N GLY A 15 37.34 -21.83 8.34
CA GLY A 15 36.76 -21.59 7.01
C GLY A 15 35.45 -22.34 6.73
N GLY A 16 35.20 -23.46 7.43
CA GLY A 16 33.97 -24.23 7.28
C GLY A 16 32.73 -23.55 7.87
N MET A 17 32.91 -22.60 8.80
CA MET A 17 31.81 -21.88 9.46
C MET A 17 31.28 -20.69 8.65
N THR A 18 31.98 -20.25 7.60
CA THR A 18 31.51 -19.15 6.72
C THR A 18 30.70 -19.65 5.52
N SER A 19 30.57 -20.96 5.33
CA SER A 19 29.92 -21.57 4.15
C SER A 19 28.42 -21.85 4.34
N CYS A 20 27.80 -21.41 5.46
CA CYS A 20 26.37 -21.57 5.75
C CYS A 20 25.54 -20.28 5.55
N GLU A 21 26.13 -19.19 5.05
CA GLU A 21 25.40 -17.92 4.83
C GLU A 21 24.29 -18.08 3.76
N ASP A 22 24.48 -18.92 2.74
CA ASP A 22 23.47 -19.17 1.68
C ASP A 22 22.16 -19.82 2.20
N PHE A 23 22.17 -20.43 3.39
CA PHE A 23 20.96 -20.99 4.02
C PHE A 23 20.14 -19.92 4.78
N LEU A 24 20.74 -18.76 5.08
CA LEU A 24 20.08 -17.62 5.73
C LEU A 24 19.65 -16.54 4.75
N ASP A 25 20.09 -16.62 3.49
CA ASP A 25 19.66 -15.70 2.43
C ASP A 25 18.30 -16.07 1.80
N LYS A 26 17.62 -17.08 2.35
CA LYS A 26 16.24 -17.38 1.99
C LYS A 26 15.30 -16.40 2.71
N ARG A 27 15.22 -15.19 2.17
CA ARG A 27 14.11 -14.27 2.45
C ARG A 27 12.81 -15.02 2.16
N GLU A 28 11.81 -14.81 3.00
CA GLU A 28 10.46 -15.33 2.73
C GLU A 28 10.07 -14.84 1.33
N ASP A 29 9.95 -15.77 0.38
CA ASP A 29 9.70 -15.49 -1.04
C ASP A 29 8.21 -15.14 -1.20
N VAL A 30 7.83 -14.01 -0.61
CA VAL A 30 6.51 -13.40 -0.71
C VAL A 30 6.69 -12.04 -1.35
N GLY A 31 6.48 -12.01 -2.66
CA GLY A 31 6.12 -10.77 -3.33
C GLY A 31 6.81 -10.62 -4.66
N LEU A 32 6.07 -10.99 -5.71
CA LEU A 32 6.19 -10.46 -7.07
C LEU A 32 7.02 -9.18 -7.12
N THR A 33 8.12 -9.23 -7.86
CA THR A 33 8.93 -8.04 -8.14
C THR A 33 8.24 -7.18 -9.18
N GLU A 34 8.66 -5.91 -9.31
CA GLU A 34 8.13 -5.03 -10.36
C GLU A 34 8.42 -5.59 -11.76
N ASP A 35 9.58 -6.26 -11.93
CA ASP A 35 9.93 -6.94 -13.17
C ASP A 35 8.96 -8.09 -13.49
N ASP A 36 8.45 -8.81 -12.48
CA ASP A 36 7.45 -9.86 -12.67
C ASP A 36 6.09 -9.31 -13.15
N ILE A 37 5.75 -8.08 -12.76
CA ILE A 37 4.49 -7.41 -13.15
C ILE A 37 4.53 -7.06 -14.64
N PHE A 38 5.65 -6.50 -15.12
CA PHE A 38 5.79 -6.04 -16.50
C PHE A 38 6.35 -7.11 -17.46
N ARG A 39 6.64 -8.33 -16.97
CA ARG A 39 7.21 -9.42 -17.78
C ARG A 39 6.35 -9.84 -18.97
N ASP A 40 5.04 -9.90 -18.78
CA ASP A 40 4.11 -10.37 -19.79
C ASP A 40 2.73 -9.69 -19.64
N TYR A 41 1.96 -9.70 -20.72
CA TYR A 41 0.64 -9.07 -20.76
C TYR A 41 -0.31 -9.58 -19.67
N TYR A 42 -0.25 -10.88 -19.34
CA TYR A 42 -1.16 -11.46 -18.35
C TYR A 42 -0.81 -11.05 -16.92
N SER A 43 0.48 -10.96 -16.59
CA SER A 43 0.96 -10.40 -15.33
C SER A 43 0.53 -8.94 -15.16
N LEU A 44 0.75 -8.10 -16.17
CA LEU A 44 0.34 -6.69 -16.12
C LEU A 44 -1.18 -6.57 -15.98
N ARG A 45 -1.94 -7.34 -16.76
CA ARG A 45 -3.40 -7.37 -16.68
C ARG A 45 -3.87 -7.82 -15.29
N GLY A 46 -3.27 -8.85 -14.72
CA GLY A 46 -3.61 -9.32 -13.37
C GLY A 46 -3.32 -8.28 -12.30
N PHE A 47 -2.23 -7.54 -12.44
CA PHE A 47 -1.92 -6.42 -11.56
C PHE A 47 -2.91 -5.26 -11.72
N LEU A 48 -3.33 -4.96 -12.96
CA LEU A 48 -4.37 -3.96 -13.24
C LEU A 48 -5.73 -4.36 -12.64
N ASP A 49 -6.12 -5.63 -12.76
CA ASP A 49 -7.35 -6.14 -12.15
C ASP A 49 -7.33 -5.95 -10.62
N GLN A 50 -6.17 -6.11 -9.98
CA GLN A 50 -6.00 -5.81 -8.55
C GLN A 50 -5.97 -4.31 -8.25
N SER A 51 -5.50 -3.46 -9.17
CA SER A 51 -5.50 -2.01 -8.98
C SER A 51 -6.92 -1.44 -8.92
N PHE A 52 -7.88 -2.06 -9.62
CA PHE A 52 -9.30 -1.70 -9.52
C PHE A 52 -9.89 -1.93 -8.13
N ASN A 53 -9.36 -2.87 -7.33
CA ASN A 53 -9.74 -3.01 -5.92
C ASN A 53 -9.27 -1.85 -5.05
N GLN A 54 -8.33 -1.03 -5.55
CA GLN A 54 -7.93 0.23 -4.90
C GLN A 54 -8.81 1.41 -5.32
N LEU A 55 -9.64 1.26 -6.37
CA LEU A 55 -10.59 2.29 -6.75
C LEU A 55 -11.66 2.38 -5.66
N GLU A 56 -11.68 3.50 -4.97
CA GLU A 56 -12.57 3.67 -3.82
C GLU A 56 -14.02 3.76 -4.24
N ASN A 57 -14.84 2.91 -3.61
CA ASN A 57 -16.28 3.10 -3.64
C ASN A 57 -16.68 4.01 -2.48
N VAL A 58 -16.72 5.31 -2.77
CA VAL A 58 -17.14 6.37 -1.83
C VAL A 58 -18.56 6.20 -1.27
N MET A 59 -19.35 5.29 -1.86
CA MET A 59 -20.71 4.97 -1.44
C MET A 59 -20.79 3.74 -0.53
N VAL A 60 -19.70 3.00 -0.31
CA VAL A 60 -19.73 1.82 0.58
C VAL A 60 -19.78 2.27 2.02
N MET A 61 -20.81 1.79 2.72
CA MET A 61 -21.02 1.99 4.15
C MET A 61 -19.83 1.46 4.95
N ASP A 62 -19.36 2.25 5.91
CA ASP A 62 -18.34 1.88 6.91
C ASP A 62 -16.95 1.55 6.36
N ASN A 63 -16.67 1.89 5.09
CA ASN A 63 -15.38 1.64 4.46
C ASN A 63 -14.32 2.71 4.82
N TRP A 64 -14.68 3.72 5.63
CA TRP A 64 -13.83 4.89 5.85
C TRP A 64 -14.02 5.56 7.21
N GLU A 65 -12.90 5.99 7.79
CA GLU A 65 -12.85 6.62 9.13
C GLU A 65 -13.60 7.94 9.22
N ASN A 66 -13.76 8.66 8.10
CA ASN A 66 -14.52 9.91 8.05
C ASN A 66 -16.07 9.71 8.06
N GLY A 67 -16.59 8.47 8.21
CA GLY A 67 -18.03 8.18 8.35
C GLY A 67 -18.78 7.83 7.05
N ARG A 68 -19.97 8.41 6.82
CA ARG A 68 -20.79 8.25 5.59
C ARG A 68 -21.17 9.64 5.07
N ALA A 69 -20.23 10.26 4.40
CA ALA A 69 -20.23 11.58 3.79
C ALA A 69 -19.97 11.46 2.28
N PHE A 70 -21.03 11.11 1.54
CA PHE A 70 -21.03 11.35 0.11
C PHE A 70 -20.97 12.87 -0.14
N VAL A 71 -20.25 13.33 -1.17
CA VAL A 71 -20.08 14.77 -1.46
C VAL A 71 -21.42 15.50 -1.64
N GLY A 72 -22.45 14.81 -2.13
CA GLY A 72 -23.80 15.35 -2.26
C GLY A 72 -24.44 15.74 -0.93
N LEU A 73 -24.03 15.14 0.19
CA LEU A 73 -24.51 15.47 1.53
C LEU A 73 -24.03 16.84 2.04
N PHE A 74 -23.07 17.47 1.35
CA PHE A 74 -22.66 18.85 1.59
C PHE A 74 -23.52 19.87 0.83
N ALA A 75 -24.26 19.41 -0.19
CA ALA A 75 -25.23 20.23 -0.90
C ALA A 75 -26.57 20.23 -0.16
N ASP A 76 -27.44 21.19 -0.49
CA ASP A 76 -28.83 21.26 -0.03
C ASP A 76 -29.75 20.26 -0.75
N GLU A 77 -29.26 19.62 -1.81
CA GLU A 77 -30.00 18.67 -2.65
C GLU A 77 -30.07 17.22 -2.10
N MET A 78 -29.35 16.92 -1.01
CA MET A 78 -29.29 15.57 -0.46
C MET A 78 -29.47 15.54 1.05
N ALA A 79 -30.37 14.67 1.52
CA ALA A 79 -30.58 14.41 2.93
C ALA A 79 -29.76 13.20 3.41
N THR A 80 -29.18 13.30 4.61
CA THR A 80 -28.67 12.13 5.34
C THR A 80 -29.68 11.73 6.41
N THR A 81 -30.05 10.45 6.46
CA THR A 81 -30.92 9.88 7.49
C THR A 81 -30.15 9.17 8.61
N ASP A 82 -28.82 9.07 8.48
CA ASP A 82 -27.96 8.33 9.41
C ASP A 82 -27.36 9.24 10.46
N ASN A 83 -27.87 9.13 11.70
CA ASN A 83 -27.53 9.96 12.86
C ASN A 83 -26.03 9.94 13.24
N SER A 84 -25.26 8.96 12.77
CA SER A 84 -23.84 8.81 13.06
C SER A 84 -22.93 9.48 12.01
N SER A 85 -23.52 10.09 10.97
CA SER A 85 -22.74 10.70 9.88
C SER A 85 -21.99 11.96 10.34
N ALA A 86 -20.70 12.02 10.00
CA ALA A 86 -19.86 13.20 10.20
C ALA A 86 -20.40 14.48 9.52
N VAL A 87 -21.32 14.33 8.56
CA VAL A 87 -22.02 15.42 7.88
C VAL A 87 -22.82 16.28 8.86
N PHE A 88 -23.39 15.71 9.94
CA PHE A 88 -24.15 16.51 10.91
C PHE A 88 -23.28 17.51 11.66
N THR A 89 -22.03 17.14 12.00
CA THR A 89 -21.07 18.06 12.59
C THR A 89 -20.73 19.21 11.63
N LEU A 90 -20.63 18.93 10.33
CA LEU A 90 -20.34 19.95 9.32
C LEU A 90 -21.54 20.89 9.10
N HIS A 91 -22.76 20.36 8.99
CA HIS A 91 -24.00 21.16 8.91
C HIS A 91 -24.26 22.00 10.16
N SER A 92 -23.70 21.63 11.32
CA SER A 92 -23.79 22.44 12.55
C SER A 92 -22.92 23.71 12.52
N GLY A 93 -22.20 23.95 11.42
CA GLY A 93 -21.26 25.07 11.28
C GLY A 93 -19.94 24.84 12.01
N ASN A 94 -19.67 23.61 12.44
CA ASN A 94 -18.48 23.23 13.20
C ASN A 94 -17.39 22.67 12.28
N TRP A 95 -16.93 23.51 11.35
CA TRP A 95 -15.92 23.17 10.34
C TRP A 95 -14.54 22.89 10.95
N LEU A 96 -14.28 23.39 12.17
CA LEU A 96 -12.98 23.38 12.84
C LEU A 96 -12.84 22.30 13.92
N SER A 97 -13.93 21.74 14.47
CA SER A 97 -13.80 20.71 15.51
C SER A 97 -13.18 19.43 14.98
N ASN A 98 -13.45 19.11 13.71
CA ASN A 98 -12.81 17.99 13.04
C ASN A 98 -11.38 18.36 12.65
N ALA A 99 -11.09 19.59 12.21
CA ALA A 99 -9.77 20.01 11.73
C ALA A 99 -8.60 19.94 12.75
N LYS A 100 -8.89 19.80 14.06
CA LYS A 100 -7.86 19.85 15.14
C LYS A 100 -7.25 18.51 15.53
N SER A 101 -7.71 17.40 14.97
CA SER A 101 -7.02 16.14 15.21
C SER A 101 -5.83 16.04 14.25
N ASN A 102 -4.71 15.45 14.69
CA ASN A 102 -3.54 15.15 13.86
C ASN A 102 -3.88 14.17 12.68
N THR A 103 -5.17 13.93 12.41
CA THR A 103 -5.74 12.97 11.46
C THR A 103 -6.64 13.64 10.42
N THR A 104 -6.79 14.97 10.43
CA THR A 104 -7.95 15.63 9.78
C THR A 104 -7.59 16.68 8.75
N PHE A 105 -6.31 16.97 8.54
CA PHE A 105 -5.90 17.69 7.33
C PHE A 105 -5.47 16.70 6.25
N GLU A 106 -6.22 16.74 5.16
CA GLU A 106 -6.43 15.65 4.21
C GLU A 106 -5.27 15.37 3.24
N ILE A 107 -4.14 16.08 3.34
CA ILE A 107 -2.97 15.80 2.48
C ILE A 107 -1.89 15.13 3.30
N GLY A 108 -1.73 13.83 3.10
CA GLY A 108 -0.64 13.04 3.71
C GLY A 108 -1.00 12.35 5.02
N ASN A 109 -2.27 12.33 5.43
CA ASN A 109 -2.66 11.54 6.60
C ASN A 109 -2.54 10.03 6.30
N GLY A 110 -1.82 9.30 7.13
CA GLY A 110 -1.89 7.84 7.18
C GLY A 110 -3.22 7.43 7.81
N GLY A 111 -4.01 6.61 7.13
CA GLY A 111 -5.32 6.18 7.63
C GLY A 111 -6.26 5.75 6.51
N SER A 112 -7.48 5.35 6.87
CA SER A 112 -8.49 4.84 5.93
C SER A 112 -9.49 5.89 5.41
N THR A 113 -9.04 7.14 5.24
CA THR A 113 -9.90 8.23 4.74
C THR A 113 -10.09 8.19 3.22
N ALA A 114 -11.16 8.81 2.72
CA ALA A 114 -11.44 8.87 1.28
C ALA A 114 -10.26 9.45 0.47
N ILE A 115 -9.61 10.51 0.97
CA ILE A 115 -8.51 11.18 0.25
C ILE A 115 -7.20 10.40 0.35
N SER A 116 -6.85 9.84 1.52
CA SER A 116 -5.61 9.05 1.65
C SER A 116 -5.62 7.83 0.72
N ARG A 117 -6.76 7.14 0.66
CA ARG A 117 -6.96 5.99 -0.23
C ARG A 117 -7.00 6.38 -1.70
N SER A 118 -7.63 7.51 -2.04
CA SER A 118 -7.58 8.08 -3.39
C SER A 118 -6.15 8.39 -3.83
N TYR A 119 -5.32 8.99 -2.97
CA TYR A 119 -3.91 9.23 -3.27
C TYR A 119 -3.11 7.93 -3.41
N LYS A 120 -3.40 6.90 -2.62
CA LYS A 120 -2.79 5.58 -2.78
C LYS A 120 -3.11 4.99 -4.15
N ALA A 121 -4.39 5.01 -4.55
CA ALA A 121 -4.83 4.54 -5.86
C ALA A 121 -4.17 5.33 -7.00
N LEU A 122 -4.10 6.67 -6.89
CA LEU A 122 -3.42 7.52 -7.87
C LEU A 122 -1.94 7.17 -8.01
N ARG A 123 -1.23 6.94 -6.89
CA ARG A 123 0.19 6.55 -6.93
C ARG A 123 0.41 5.21 -7.64
N ILE A 124 -0.44 4.22 -7.38
CA ILE A 124 -0.37 2.90 -8.03
C ILE A 124 -0.61 3.05 -9.53
N ASN A 125 -1.67 3.77 -9.93
CA ASN A 125 -1.99 3.95 -11.35
C ASN A 125 -0.94 4.78 -12.10
N ASN A 126 -0.41 5.85 -11.48
CA ASN A 126 0.66 6.64 -12.09
C ASN A 126 1.93 5.81 -12.34
N ARG A 127 2.23 4.86 -11.45
CA ARG A 127 3.35 3.92 -11.64
C ARG A 127 3.09 2.98 -12.82
N ILE A 128 1.89 2.40 -12.91
CA ILE A 128 1.50 1.54 -14.05
C ILE A 128 1.64 2.32 -15.36
N ILE A 129 1.11 3.55 -15.42
CA ILE A 129 1.16 4.40 -16.62
C ILE A 129 2.62 4.72 -17.00
N ASN A 130 3.48 4.99 -16.02
CA ASN A 130 4.89 5.33 -16.29
C ASN A 130 5.68 4.17 -16.90
N ASP A 131 5.31 2.94 -16.55
CA ASP A 131 6.08 1.73 -16.86
C ASP A 131 5.38 0.83 -17.89
N ILE A 132 4.21 1.24 -18.42
CA ILE A 132 3.42 0.45 -19.36
C ILE A 132 4.21 0.09 -20.63
N ASP A 133 5.10 0.99 -21.07
CA ASP A 133 5.95 0.79 -22.26
C ASP A 133 7.03 -0.29 -22.04
N LYS A 134 7.27 -0.73 -20.79
CA LYS A 134 8.15 -1.87 -20.49
C LYS A 134 7.48 -3.20 -20.78
N ALA A 135 6.15 -3.24 -20.79
CA ALA A 135 5.43 -4.47 -21.08
C ALA A 135 5.58 -4.81 -22.56
N PRO A 136 5.84 -6.08 -22.91
CA PRO A 136 5.95 -6.48 -24.30
C PRO A 136 4.61 -6.27 -25.02
N ASP A 137 4.67 -5.64 -26.20
CA ASP A 137 3.58 -5.66 -27.16
C ASP A 137 3.30 -7.12 -27.52
N THR A 138 2.05 -7.54 -27.38
CA THR A 138 1.57 -8.90 -27.68
C THR A 138 2.00 -9.43 -29.04
#